data_AF-A0A356MK37-F1
#
_entry.id   AF-A0A356MK37-F1
#
_cell.length_a   1.000
_cell.length_b   1.000
_cell.length_c   1.000
_cell.angle_alpha   90.00
_cell.angle_beta   90.00
_cell.angle_gamma   90.00
#
_symmetry.space_group_name_H-M   'P 1'
#
loop_
_entity.id
_entity.type
_entity.pdbx_description
1 polymer ?
#
loop_
_entity_poly.entity_id
_entity_poly.type
_entity_poly.pdbx_seq_one_letter_code
_entity_poly.pdbx_strand_id
1 'polypeptide(L)' 'TKNGRRLKIYYITQPSTNPPTFVLFVNDKELMHFSYLRYLENCLRNAVNFKGTPIKLIVNSKKEKDV' A
#
# COMPACT_ATOMS: atom_id res chain seq x y z
N THR A 1 -7.40 -6.25 15.33
CA THR A 1 -7.16 -7.57 14.68
C THR A 1 -8.49 -8.10 14.20
N LYS A 2 -8.72 -8.17 12.88
CA LYS A 2 -9.89 -8.91 12.36
C LYS A 2 -9.52 -10.40 12.41
N ASN A 3 -10.14 -11.18 13.29
CA ASN A 3 -10.04 -12.65 13.35
C ASN A 3 -8.62 -13.23 13.51
N GLY A 4 -7.72 -12.58 14.27
CA GLY A 4 -6.37 -13.11 14.55
C GLY A 4 -5.38 -13.04 13.38
N ARG A 5 -5.82 -12.60 12.19
CA ARG A 5 -4.93 -12.41 11.03
C ARG A 5 -4.22 -11.06 11.16
N ARG A 6 -2.88 -11.09 11.12
CA ARG A 6 -2.04 -9.89 11.10
C ARG A 6 -1.86 -9.41 9.67
N LEU A 7 -1.93 -8.10 9.45
CA LEU A 7 -1.57 -7.48 8.17
C LEU A 7 -0.06 -7.63 7.97
N LYS A 8 0.34 -8.24 6.86
CA LYS A 8 1.74 -8.35 6.46
C LYS A 8 1.91 -7.68 5.09
N ILE A 9 2.73 -6.64 5.06
CA ILE A 9 3.18 -5.99 3.83
C ILE A 9 4.45 -6.73 3.41
N TYR A 10 4.45 -7.30 2.21
CA TYR A 10 5.61 -8.04 1.69
C TYR A 10 6.63 -7.08 1.09
N TYR A 11 6.18 -6.24 0.17
CA TYR A 11 6.99 -5.25 -0.52
C TYR A 11 6.11 -4.19 -1.15
N ILE A 12 6.74 -3.09 -1.54
CA ILE A 12 6.11 -1.96 -2.23
C ILE A 12 6.90 -1.74 -3.52
N THR A 13 6.20 -1.56 -4.64
CA THR A 13 6.82 -1.20 -5.92
C THR A 13 6.28 0.13 -6.43
N GLN A 14 7.10 0.87 -7.17
CA GLN A 14 6.70 2.08 -7.87
C GLN A 14 6.68 1.83 -9.39
N PRO A 15 5.55 1.38 -9.97
CA PRO A 15 5.47 1.13 -11.41
C PRO A 15 5.43 2.40 -12.27
N SER A 16 5.00 3.54 -11.72
CA SER A 16 4.90 4.80 -12.47
C SER A 16 5.39 5.99 -11.65
N THR A 17 6.11 6.89 -12.32
CA THR A 17 6.71 8.10 -11.77
C THR A 17 5.84 9.34 -11.97
N ASN A 18 5.00 9.40 -13.01
CA ASN A 18 4.14 10.54 -13.32
C ASN A 18 2.72 10.07 -13.69
N PRO A 19 1.75 10.04 -12.76
CA PRO A 19 1.84 10.39 -11.33
C PRO A 19 2.52 9.28 -10.49
N PRO A 20 3.20 9.63 -9.37
CA PRO A 20 3.81 8.66 -8.48
C PRO A 20 2.78 7.63 -7.99
N THR A 21 2.92 6.40 -8.47
CA THR A 21 2.00 5.30 -8.16
C THR A 21 2.77 4.23 -7.41
N PHE A 22 2.30 3.86 -6.23
CA PHE A 22 2.86 2.81 -5.39
C PHE A 22 1.88 1.64 -5.30
N VAL A 23 2.37 0.43 -5.56
CA VAL A 23 1.63 -0.81 -5.40
C VAL A 23 2.13 -1.52 -4.16
N LEU A 24 1.26 -1.72 -3.18
CA LEU A 24 1.55 -2.43 -1.95
C LEU A 24 1.08 -3.87 -2.10
N PHE A 25 2.02 -4.81 -1.94
CA PHE A 25 1.70 -6.23 -1.92
C PHE A 25 1.49 -6.68 -0.48
N VAL A 26 0.25 -6.99 -0.15
CA VAL A 26 -0.18 -7.43 1.18
C VAL A 26 -0.68 -8.86 1.15
N ASN A 27 -0.76 -9.50 2.32
CA ASN A 27 -1.41 -10.80 2.45
C ASN A 27 -2.91 -10.74 2.16
N ASP A 28 -3.62 -9.78 2.75
CA ASP A 28 -5.06 -9.63 2.59
C ASP A 28 -5.41 -8.15 2.46
N LYS A 29 -6.15 -7.82 1.39
CA LYS A 29 -6.59 -6.45 1.12
C LYS A 29 -7.69 -6.03 2.09
N GLU A 30 -8.50 -6.96 2.62
CA GLU A 30 -9.58 -6.65 3.55
C GLU A 30 -9.09 -6.31 4.96
N LEU A 31 -7.89 -6.76 5.32
CA LEU A 31 -7.22 -6.37 6.56
C LEU A 31 -6.65 -4.95 6.51
N MET A 32 -6.49 -4.40 5.30
CA MET A 32 -5.94 -3.06 5.09
C MET A 32 -7.05 -2.01 5.22
N HIS A 33 -7.18 -1.43 6.40
CA HIS A 33 -8.14 -0.34 6.63
C HIS A 33 -7.69 0.97 5.96
N PHE A 34 -8.63 1.80 5.51
CA PHE A 34 -8.33 3.05 4.81
C PHE A 34 -7.50 4.04 5.64
N SER A 35 -7.63 4.01 6.97
CA SER A 35 -6.84 4.87 7.86
C SER A 35 -5.35 4.53 7.82
N TYR A 36 -5.03 3.24 7.75
CA TYR A 36 -3.64 2.78 7.65
C TYR A 36 -3.06 3.11 6.27
N LEU A 37 -3.89 3.05 5.22
CA LEU A 37 -3.48 3.51 3.89
C LEU A 37 -3.13 4.99 3.86
N ARG A 38 -3.95 5.86 4.47
CA ARG A 38 -3.66 7.30 4.58
C ARG A 38 -2.42 7.57 5.43
N TYR A 39 -2.23 6.80 6.48
CA TYR A 39 -1.00 6.89 7.28
C TYR A 39 0.24 6.58 6.43
N LEU A 40 0.23 5.48 5.67
CA LEU A 40 1.34 5.12 4.77
C LEU A 40 1.54 6.15 3.66
N GLU A 41 0.46 6.71 3.09
CA GLU A 41 0.54 7.79 2.11
C GLU A 41 1.26 9.02 2.68
N ASN A 42 0.88 9.45 3.89
CA ASN A 42 1.49 10.59 4.56
C ASN A 42 2.96 10.33 4.90
N CYS A 43 3.30 9.12 5.34
CA CYS A 43 4.69 8.72 5.57
C CYS A 43 5.51 8.77 4.28
N LEU A 44 5.00 8.25 3.17
CA LEU A 44 5.65 8.30 1.86
C LEU A 44 5.81 9.74 1.36
N ARG A 45 4.79 10.58 1.57
CA ARG A 45 4.83 12.01 1.24
C ARG A 45 5.94 12.74 1.99
N ASN A 46 6.10 12.44 3.28
CA ASN A 46 7.13 13.03 4.13
C ASN A 46 8.54 12.51 3.79
N ALA A 47 8.69 11.22 3.49
CA ALA A 47 9.98 10.60 3.23
C ALA A 47 10.61 11.05 1.89
N VAL A 48 9.77 11.26 0.86
CA VAL A 48 10.23 11.55 -0.50
C VAL A 48 9.92 13.00 -0.92
N ASN A 49 9.42 13.81 0.02
CA ASN A 49 9.14 15.25 -0.11
C ASN A 49 8.31 15.61 -1.35
N PHE A 50 7.30 14.80 -1.68
CA PHE A 50 6.41 15.05 -2.82
C PHE A 50 5.48 16.25 -2.52
N LYS A 51 5.87 17.44 -3.00
CA LYS A 51 5.09 18.68 -2.89
C LYS A 51 4.38 18.97 -4.22
N GLY A 52 3.05 18.80 -4.25
CA GLY A 52 2.20 19.19 -5.38
C GLY A 52 1.75 18.05 -6.31
N THR A 53 2.28 16.83 -6.16
CA THR A 53 1.78 15.65 -6.92
C THR A 53 0.87 14.77 -6.06
N PRO A 54 -0.26 14.28 -6.62
CA PRO A 54 -1.07 13.26 -5.98
C PRO A 54 -0.32 11.93 -5.98
N ILE A 55 -0.26 11.27 -4.82
CA ILE A 55 0.33 9.95 -4.67
C ILE A 55 -0.79 8.92 -4.81
N LYS A 56 -0.66 7.97 -5.73
CA LYS A 56 -1.62 6.88 -5.88
C LYS A 56 -1.12 5.65 -5.13
N LEU A 57 -1.78 5.27 -4.04
CA LEU A 57 -1.57 3.96 -3.41
C LEU A 57 -2.59 2.94 -3.93
N ILE A 58 -2.09 1.84 -4.49
CA ILE A 58 -2.88 0.69 -4.90
C ILE A 58 -2.51 -0.47 -3.99
N VAL A 59 -3.50 -1.09 -3.36
CA VAL A 59 -3.30 -2.31 -2.56
C VAL A 59 -3.63 -3.51 -3.40
N ASN A 60 -2.63 -4.36 -3.59
CA ASN A 60 -2.80 -5.66 -4.21
C ASN A 60 -2.63 -6.74 -3.15
N SER A 61 -3.60 -7.63 -3.01
CA SER A 61 -3.39 -8.85 -2.24
C SER A 61 -2.58 -9.80 -3.10
N LYS A 62 -1.48 -10.31 -2.56
CA LYS A 62 -0.83 -11.49 -3.12
C LYS A 62 -1.81 -12.64 -2.87
N LYS A 63 -2.76 -12.85 -3.80
CA LYS A 63 -3.46 -14.13 -3.86
C LYS A 63 -2.37 -15.17 -4.04
N GLU A 64 -2.14 -16.00 -3.03
CA GLU A 64 -1.77 -17.38 -3.30
C GLU A 64 -2.83 -17.87 -4.26
N LYS A 65 -2.52 -17.84 -5.57
CA LYS A 65 -3.25 -18.67 -6.51
C LYS A 65 -2.95 -20.09 -6.06
N ASP A 66 -4.02 -20.80 -5.76
CA ASP A 66 -4.12 -22.25 -5.73
C ASP A 66 -3.09 -22.88 -6.69
N VAL A 67 -2.15 -23.63 -6.12
CA VAL A 67 -1.47 -24.74 -6.81
C VAL A 67 -1.96 -26.00 -6.13
#